data_AF-A0A421BCF2-F1
#
_entry.id   AF-A0A421BCF2-F1
#
_cell.length_a   1.000
_cell.length_b   1.000
_cell.length_c   1.000
_cell.angle_alpha   90.00
_cell.angle_beta   90.00
_cell.angle_gamma   90.00
#
_symmetry.space_group_name_H-M   'P 1'
#
loop_
_entity.id
_entity.type
_entity.pdbx_description
1 polymer ?
#
loop_
_entity_poly.entity_id
_entity_poly.type
_entity_poly.pdbx_seq_one_letter_code
_entity_poly.pdbx_strand_id
1 'polypeptide(L)'
;MTDTPWEPPLAGTEAEHLVGALDRLRATLRWKADGLDAEGLSARVGASELTIGTLLRHLAVVEDHIFSVRLSGDPWDGDPHWGFGPTDATPEQHYAIWDAAVERSRARLAAALANGGLDQAAHLSDGQGNHVSLRRLVCDLVEEYGRHTGHADLLREAVDGRVGEDPPPGWRPVS
;
A
#
# COMPACT_ATOMS: atom_id res chain seq x y z
N MET A 1 -14.25 19.69 1.08
CA MET A 1 -13.22 18.62 1.05
C MET A 1 -11.95 19.25 0.50
N THR A 2 -10.78 18.89 1.01
CA THR A 2 -9.50 19.34 0.43
C THR A 2 -9.34 18.71 -0.95
N ASP A 3 -8.73 19.44 -1.88
CA ASP A 3 -8.45 18.91 -3.23
C ASP A 3 -7.35 17.83 -3.20
N THR A 4 -6.63 17.72 -2.08
CA THR A 4 -5.52 16.79 -1.84
C THR A 4 -5.77 16.00 -0.55
N PRO A 5 -6.77 15.10 -0.50
CA PRO A 5 -7.13 14.35 0.71
C PRO A 5 -6.04 13.39 1.21
N TRP A 6 -4.99 13.16 0.40
CA TRP A 6 -3.85 12.31 0.72
C TRP A 6 -2.72 13.04 1.46
N GLU A 7 -2.77 14.36 1.58
CA GLU A 7 -1.74 15.11 2.30
C GLU A 7 -1.84 14.88 3.81
N PRO A 8 -0.72 14.56 4.50
CA PRO A 8 -0.66 14.64 5.95
C PRO A 8 -1.07 16.03 6.44
N PRO A 9 -1.65 16.16 7.64
CA PRO A 9 -1.98 17.47 8.19
C PRO A 9 -0.71 18.32 8.35
N LEU A 10 -0.83 19.65 8.19
CA LEU A 10 0.28 20.58 8.41
C LEU A 10 0.84 20.51 9.84
N ALA A 11 -0.04 20.30 10.81
CA ALA A 11 0.29 20.01 12.20
C ALA A 11 -0.74 18.99 12.72
N GLY A 12 -0.26 17.98 13.42
CA GLY A 12 -1.09 16.93 14.00
C GLY A 12 -0.33 16.11 15.03
N THR A 13 -1.02 15.13 15.58
CA THR A 13 -0.44 14.08 16.41
C THR A 13 0.46 13.17 15.57
N GLU A 14 1.32 12.40 16.23
CA GLU A 14 2.15 11.37 15.59
C GLU A 14 1.29 10.39 14.75
N ALA A 15 0.14 9.97 15.28
CA ALA A 15 -0.77 9.06 14.60
C ALA A 15 -1.34 9.68 13.32
N GLU A 16 -1.77 10.94 13.36
CA GLU A 16 -2.29 11.64 12.18
C GLU A 16 -1.21 11.79 11.10
N HIS A 17 0.05 12.07 11.49
CA HIS A 17 1.15 12.14 10.52
C HIS A 17 1.53 10.77 9.93
N LEU A 18 1.59 9.70 10.72
CA LEU A 18 1.89 8.36 10.21
C LEU A 18 0.80 7.84 9.26
N VAL A 19 -0.48 8.03 9.64
CA VAL A 19 -1.61 7.65 8.78
C VAL A 19 -1.60 8.49 7.50
N GLY A 20 -1.41 9.80 7.60
CA GLY A 20 -1.33 10.69 6.44
C GLY A 20 -0.16 10.32 5.51
N ALA A 21 1.02 10.00 6.04
CA ALA A 21 2.18 9.61 5.24
C ALA A 21 1.93 8.30 4.48
N LEU A 22 1.32 7.31 5.15
CA LEU A 22 0.92 6.06 4.51
C LEU A 22 -0.14 6.30 3.41
N ASP A 23 -1.11 7.17 3.68
CA ASP A 23 -2.18 7.49 2.74
C ASP A 23 -1.70 8.25 1.51
N ARG A 24 -0.71 9.13 1.68
CA ARG A 24 -0.01 9.76 0.56
C ARG A 24 0.62 8.72 -0.35
N LEU A 25 1.40 7.79 0.22
CA LEU A 25 2.06 6.76 -0.57
C LEU A 25 1.08 5.80 -1.26
N ARG A 26 -0.04 5.45 -0.60
CA ARG A 26 -1.13 4.69 -1.22
C ARG A 26 -1.72 5.44 -2.41
N ALA A 27 -2.01 6.73 -2.25
CA ALA A 27 -2.54 7.56 -3.32
C ALA A 27 -1.55 7.67 -4.49
N THR A 28 -0.26 7.87 -4.20
CA THR A 28 0.80 7.93 -5.22
C THR A 28 0.90 6.62 -5.98
N LEU A 29 0.96 5.46 -5.31
CA LEU A 29 0.98 4.16 -6.00
C LEU A 29 -0.25 4.01 -6.90
N ARG A 30 -1.44 4.28 -6.36
CA ARG A 30 -2.68 4.08 -7.10
C ARG A 30 -2.73 4.98 -8.33
N TRP A 31 -2.29 6.23 -8.21
CA TRP A 31 -2.18 7.17 -9.33
C TRP A 31 -1.15 6.75 -10.38
N LYS A 32 0.00 6.20 -9.96
CA LYS A 32 1.00 5.63 -10.86
C LYS A 32 0.47 4.41 -11.60
N ALA A 33 -0.44 3.65 -11.00
CA ALA A 33 -1.08 2.53 -11.65
C ALA A 33 -2.30 2.90 -12.51
N ASP A 34 -2.98 4.00 -12.19
CA ASP A 34 -4.29 4.36 -12.72
C ASP A 34 -4.31 4.50 -14.25
N GLY A 35 -5.37 3.96 -14.86
CA GLY A 35 -5.63 4.07 -16.29
C GLY A 35 -4.69 3.27 -17.20
N LEU A 36 -3.95 2.29 -16.66
CA LEU A 36 -3.18 1.36 -17.47
C LEU A 36 -4.04 0.17 -17.90
N ASP A 37 -3.82 -0.29 -19.13
CA ASP A 37 -4.37 -1.55 -19.62
C ASP A 37 -3.45 -2.73 -19.27
N ALA A 38 -3.74 -3.91 -19.82
CA ALA A 38 -2.95 -5.12 -19.55
C ALA A 38 -1.49 -5.00 -20.01
N GLU A 39 -1.22 -4.29 -21.11
CA GLU A 39 0.14 -4.09 -21.62
C GLU A 39 0.91 -3.16 -20.66
N GLY A 40 0.30 -2.03 -20.28
CA GLY A 40 0.91 -1.09 -19.33
C GLY A 40 1.17 -1.70 -17.96
N LEU A 41 0.22 -2.49 -17.43
CA LEU A 41 0.40 -3.16 -16.14
C LEU A 41 1.45 -4.27 -16.16
N SER A 42 1.72 -4.86 -17.34
CA SER A 42 2.70 -5.95 -17.52
C SER A 42 4.06 -5.49 -18.02
N ALA A 43 4.21 -4.19 -18.31
CA ALA A 43 5.44 -3.62 -18.83
C ALA A 43 6.60 -3.76 -17.83
N ARG A 44 7.78 -4.09 -18.36
CA ARG A 44 9.02 -4.28 -17.61
C ARG A 44 10.07 -3.26 -18.04
N VAL A 45 11.00 -2.95 -17.13
CA VAL A 45 12.16 -2.09 -17.41
C VAL A 45 13.45 -2.91 -17.31
N GLY A 46 14.20 -2.97 -18.41
CA GLY A 46 15.48 -3.68 -18.47
C GLY A 46 15.36 -5.16 -18.12
N ALA A 47 16.23 -5.63 -17.23
CA ALA A 47 16.24 -7.02 -16.76
C ALA A 47 15.27 -7.28 -15.58
N SER A 48 14.56 -6.26 -15.09
CA SER A 48 13.69 -6.39 -13.93
C SER A 48 12.42 -7.20 -14.26
N GLU A 49 11.99 -8.05 -13.33
CA GLU A 49 10.69 -8.74 -13.41
C GLU A 49 9.55 -7.92 -12.79
N LEU A 50 9.86 -6.76 -12.18
CA LEU A 50 8.85 -5.86 -11.62
C LEU A 50 7.98 -5.26 -12.72
N THR A 51 6.69 -5.16 -12.41
CA THR A 51 5.67 -4.51 -13.24
C THR A 51 4.71 -3.78 -12.31
N ILE A 52 3.96 -2.80 -12.81
CA ILE A 52 2.98 -2.09 -11.96
C ILE A 52 1.89 -3.06 -11.46
N GLY A 53 1.44 -4.00 -12.29
CA GLY A 53 0.47 -5.01 -11.89
C GLY A 53 0.97 -5.89 -10.75
N THR A 54 2.24 -6.29 -10.78
CA THR A 54 2.83 -7.10 -9.70
C THR A 54 3.08 -6.28 -8.42
N LEU A 55 3.36 -4.98 -8.53
CA LEU A 55 3.44 -4.09 -7.37
C LEU A 55 2.08 -3.93 -6.68
N LEU A 56 0.98 -3.75 -7.43
CA LEU A 56 -0.37 -3.68 -6.85
C LEU A 56 -0.71 -4.94 -6.06
N ARG A 57 -0.47 -6.12 -6.65
CA ARG A 57 -0.75 -7.40 -6.00
C ARG A 57 0.10 -7.59 -4.74
N HIS A 58 1.41 -7.33 -4.86
CA HIS A 58 2.34 -7.45 -3.73
C HIS A 58 1.91 -6.56 -2.56
N LEU A 59 1.61 -5.28 -2.82
CA LEU A 59 1.19 -4.37 -1.75
C LEU A 59 -0.20 -4.70 -1.20
N ALA A 60 -1.10 -5.28 -1.98
CA ALA A 60 -2.36 -5.81 -1.45
C ALA A 60 -2.13 -6.95 -0.44
N VAL A 61 -1.20 -7.88 -0.74
CA VAL A 61 -0.80 -8.95 0.16
C VAL A 61 -0.14 -8.40 1.43
N VAL A 62 0.76 -7.42 1.29
CA VAL A 62 1.42 -6.76 2.43
C VAL A 62 0.39 -6.11 3.37
N GLU A 63 -0.58 -5.37 2.82
CA GLU A 63 -1.65 -4.72 3.58
C GLU A 63 -2.42 -5.73 4.44
N ASP A 64 -2.94 -6.79 3.82
CA ASP A 64 -3.71 -7.81 4.53
C ASP A 64 -2.84 -8.56 5.55
N HIS A 65 -1.58 -8.84 5.23
CA HIS A 65 -0.70 -9.57 6.13
C HIS A 65 -0.33 -8.76 7.37
N ILE A 66 -0.05 -7.47 7.21
CA ILE A 66 0.26 -6.60 8.35
C ILE A 66 -0.94 -6.51 9.28
N PHE A 67 -2.14 -6.23 8.77
CA PHE A 67 -3.29 -5.93 9.63
C PHE A 67 -4.11 -7.15 10.07
N SER A 68 -4.08 -8.26 9.34
CA SER A 68 -4.75 -9.51 9.75
C SER A 68 -3.80 -10.37 10.58
N VAL A 69 -2.63 -10.69 10.02
CA VAL A 69 -1.72 -11.67 10.64
C VAL A 69 -0.84 -11.02 11.70
N ARG A 70 -0.11 -9.97 11.35
CA ARG A 70 0.88 -9.38 12.28
C ARG A 70 0.23 -8.57 13.39
N LEU A 71 -0.86 -7.86 13.10
CA LEU A 71 -1.60 -7.11 14.11
C LEU A 71 -2.50 -8.01 14.95
N SER A 72 -3.35 -8.82 14.32
CA SER A 72 -4.47 -9.49 15.00
C SER A 72 -4.24 -10.98 15.25
N GLY A 73 -3.28 -11.61 14.55
CA GLY A 73 -3.05 -13.05 14.64
C GLY A 73 -4.10 -13.88 13.89
N ASP A 74 -4.85 -13.24 12.99
CA ASP A 74 -5.83 -13.94 12.17
C ASP A 74 -5.13 -14.96 11.26
N PRO A 75 -5.76 -16.14 11.01
CA PRO A 75 -5.23 -17.10 10.04
C PRO A 75 -5.04 -16.45 8.67
N TRP A 76 -3.92 -16.77 8.01
CA TRP A 76 -3.69 -16.33 6.64
C TRP A 76 -4.46 -17.23 5.67
N ASP A 77 -5.51 -16.69 5.07
CA ASP A 77 -6.25 -17.28 3.94
C ASP A 77 -5.89 -16.62 2.60
N GLY A 78 -4.97 -15.65 2.63
CA GLY A 78 -4.58 -14.86 1.48
C GLY A 78 -3.71 -15.61 0.47
N ASP A 79 -3.57 -14.99 -0.69
CA ASP A 79 -2.74 -15.50 -1.78
C ASP A 79 -1.28 -15.76 -1.32
N PRO A 80 -0.74 -16.98 -1.50
CA PRO A 80 0.63 -17.30 -1.12
C PRO A 80 1.68 -16.60 -2.00
N HIS A 81 1.27 -15.90 -3.06
CA HIS A 81 2.17 -15.19 -3.96
C HIS A 81 2.67 -13.85 -3.39
N TRP A 82 3.67 -13.95 -2.52
CA TRP A 82 4.47 -12.82 -2.03
C TRP A 82 5.39 -12.22 -3.09
N GLY A 83 5.61 -12.93 -4.19
CA GLY A 83 6.57 -12.58 -5.24
C GLY A 83 5.97 -11.80 -6.41
N PHE A 84 6.85 -11.25 -7.25
CA PHE A 84 6.51 -10.46 -8.43
C PHE A 84 6.29 -11.33 -9.68
N GLY A 85 5.75 -12.54 -9.50
CA GLY A 85 5.53 -13.51 -10.57
C GLY A 85 4.39 -13.13 -11.52
N PRO A 86 4.36 -13.72 -12.73
CA PRO A 86 3.29 -13.49 -13.69
C PRO A 86 1.92 -13.91 -13.15
N THR A 87 0.88 -13.25 -13.64
CA THR A 87 -0.52 -13.44 -13.21
C THR A 87 -1.44 -13.37 -14.41
N ASP A 88 -2.57 -14.07 -14.33
CA ASP A 88 -3.68 -14.07 -15.29
C ASP A 88 -4.77 -13.05 -14.92
N ALA A 89 -4.44 -12.10 -14.04
CA ALA A 89 -5.40 -11.11 -13.56
C ALA A 89 -5.60 -10.03 -14.61
N THR A 90 -6.86 -9.67 -14.83
CA THR A 90 -7.24 -8.51 -15.64
C THR A 90 -6.83 -7.21 -14.93
N PRO A 91 -6.67 -6.09 -15.67
CA PRO A 91 -6.41 -4.80 -15.07
C PRO A 91 -7.40 -4.43 -13.96
N GLU A 92 -8.69 -4.64 -14.21
CA GLU A 92 -9.76 -4.34 -13.25
C GLU A 92 -9.64 -5.18 -11.98
N GLN A 93 -9.21 -6.44 -12.10
CA GLN A 93 -8.93 -7.28 -10.94
C GLN A 93 -7.73 -6.79 -10.14
N HIS A 94 -6.66 -6.33 -10.79
CA HIS A 94 -5.51 -5.74 -10.09
C HIS A 94 -5.92 -4.53 -9.24
N TYR A 95 -6.71 -3.62 -9.81
CA TYR A 95 -7.22 -2.46 -9.10
C TYR A 95 -8.14 -2.86 -7.96
N ALA A 96 -9.15 -3.72 -8.23
CA ALA A 96 -10.11 -4.15 -7.22
C ALA A 96 -9.47 -4.89 -6.03
N ILE A 97 -8.47 -5.74 -6.29
CA ILE A 97 -7.75 -6.47 -5.24
C ILE A 97 -7.02 -5.50 -4.32
N TRP A 98 -6.26 -4.55 -4.89
CA TRP A 98 -5.51 -3.59 -4.09
C TRP A 98 -6.42 -2.60 -3.36
N ASP A 99 -7.43 -2.04 -4.05
CA ASP A 99 -8.39 -1.10 -3.46
C ASP A 99 -9.11 -1.76 -2.26
N ALA A 100 -9.55 -3.02 -2.40
CA ALA A 100 -10.20 -3.75 -1.32
C ALA A 100 -9.26 -4.05 -0.14
N ALA A 101 -7.99 -4.34 -0.41
CA ALA A 101 -6.99 -4.57 0.65
C ALA A 101 -6.72 -3.29 1.45
N VAL A 102 -6.58 -2.14 0.76
CA VAL A 102 -6.42 -0.84 1.40
C VAL A 102 -7.64 -0.49 2.26
N GLU A 103 -8.87 -0.71 1.78
CA GLU A 103 -10.07 -0.43 2.57
C GLU A 103 -10.15 -1.29 3.84
N ARG A 104 -9.85 -2.60 3.75
CA ARG A 104 -9.76 -3.47 4.94
C ARG A 104 -8.69 -3.00 5.91
N SER A 105 -7.52 -2.63 5.38
CA SER A 105 -6.39 -2.13 6.16
C SER A 105 -6.73 -0.83 6.90
N ARG A 106 -7.39 0.13 6.22
CA ARG A 106 -7.88 1.38 6.83
C ARG A 106 -8.82 1.10 8.00
N ALA A 107 -9.79 0.21 7.81
CA ALA A 107 -10.75 -0.15 8.85
C ALA A 107 -10.05 -0.75 10.08
N ARG A 108 -9.11 -1.67 9.87
CA ARG A 108 -8.35 -2.33 10.95
C ARG A 108 -7.41 -1.35 11.67
N LEU A 109 -6.69 -0.50 10.93
CA LEU A 109 -5.83 0.52 11.51
C LEU A 109 -6.61 1.51 12.36
N ALA A 110 -7.76 1.99 11.87
CA ALA A 110 -8.63 2.90 12.61
C ALA A 110 -9.16 2.25 13.91
N ALA A 111 -9.61 0.99 13.84
CA ALA A 111 -10.08 0.24 15.00
C ALA A 111 -8.95 0.04 16.04
N ALA A 112 -7.75 -0.30 15.58
CA ALA A 112 -6.58 -0.44 16.45
C ALA A 112 -6.26 0.90 17.13
N LEU A 113 -6.10 1.98 16.36
CA LEU A 113 -5.81 3.30 16.91
C LEU A 113 -6.83 3.73 17.97
N ALA A 114 -8.11 3.45 17.76
CA ALA A 114 -9.17 3.75 18.72
C ALA A 114 -9.10 2.90 20.01
N ASN A 115 -8.61 1.66 19.93
CA ASN A 115 -8.52 0.76 21.06
C ASN A 115 -7.31 1.03 21.97
N GLY A 116 -6.13 1.24 21.40
CA GLY A 116 -4.89 1.34 22.17
C GLY A 116 -3.84 2.29 21.60
N GLY A 117 -4.18 3.05 20.56
CA GLY A 117 -3.24 3.97 19.91
C GLY A 117 -2.03 3.28 19.30
N LEU A 118 -1.00 4.07 19.01
CA LEU A 118 0.23 3.59 18.36
C LEU A 118 1.06 2.63 19.23
N ASP A 119 0.94 2.74 20.55
CA ASP A 119 1.74 1.96 21.51
C ASP A 119 1.16 0.58 21.84
N GLN A 120 -0.03 0.24 21.34
CA GLN A 120 -0.60 -1.08 21.59
C GLN A 120 0.28 -2.19 21.02
N ALA A 121 0.38 -3.30 21.75
CA ALA A 121 1.03 -4.50 21.28
C ALA A 121 0.24 -5.15 20.13
N ALA A 122 0.96 -5.57 19.09
CA ALA A 122 0.45 -6.38 17.99
C ALA A 122 0.68 -7.88 18.27
N HIS A 123 0.05 -8.76 17.49
CA HIS A 123 0.26 -10.20 17.61
C HIS A 123 1.70 -10.65 17.32
N LEU A 124 2.38 -10.00 16.36
CA LEU A 124 3.76 -10.33 15.98
C LEU A 124 4.71 -10.20 17.19
N SER A 125 5.44 -11.28 17.46
CA SER A 125 6.37 -11.38 18.58
C SER A 125 7.73 -11.94 18.17
N ASP A 126 8.72 -11.75 19.05
CA ASP A 126 10.06 -12.35 18.93
C ASP A 126 10.13 -13.79 19.49
N GLY A 127 9.00 -14.36 19.91
CA GLY A 127 8.91 -15.68 20.55
C GLY A 127 9.41 -15.73 22.00
N GLN A 128 9.90 -14.62 22.56
CA GLN A 128 10.34 -14.48 23.95
C GLN A 128 9.32 -13.71 24.81
N GLY A 129 8.13 -13.47 24.27
CA GLY A 129 7.05 -12.71 24.91
C GLY A 129 7.10 -11.20 24.65
N ASN A 130 8.05 -10.71 23.85
CA ASN A 130 8.03 -9.32 23.40
C ASN A 130 7.22 -9.19 22.12
N HIS A 131 6.34 -8.20 22.09
CA HIS A 131 5.49 -7.92 20.95
C HIS A 131 5.88 -6.58 20.33
N VAL A 132 5.80 -6.49 19.00
CA VAL A 132 5.95 -5.21 18.32
C VAL A 132 4.74 -4.32 18.60
N SER A 133 4.90 -3.01 18.51
CA SER A 133 3.77 -2.08 18.63
C SER A 133 3.07 -1.85 17.28
N LEU A 134 1.84 -1.35 17.31
CA LEU A 134 1.16 -0.87 16.09
C LEU A 134 2.02 0.18 15.36
N ARG A 135 2.70 1.06 16.09
CA ARG A 135 3.64 2.04 15.52
C ARG A 135 4.68 1.36 14.64
N ARG A 136 5.28 0.27 15.13
CA ARG A 136 6.29 -0.47 14.38
C ARG A 136 5.73 -1.00 13.06
N LEU A 137 4.52 -1.58 13.10
CA LEU A 137 3.87 -2.11 11.90
C LEU A 137 3.55 -1.02 10.87
N VAL A 138 3.08 0.15 11.30
CA VAL A 138 2.78 1.27 10.40
C VAL A 138 4.07 1.84 9.80
N CYS A 139 5.15 1.97 10.58
CA CYS A 139 6.45 2.38 10.05
C CYS A 139 6.98 1.39 8.99
N ASP A 140 6.93 0.08 9.26
CA ASP A 140 7.36 -0.95 8.31
C ASP A 140 6.54 -0.85 7.00
N LEU A 141 5.24 -0.56 7.09
CA LEU A 141 4.39 -0.40 5.91
C LEU A 141 4.69 0.89 5.12
N VAL A 142 4.98 2.00 5.80
CA VAL A 142 5.42 3.25 5.16
C VAL A 142 6.73 3.02 4.40
N GLU A 143 7.69 2.31 5.00
CA GLU A 143 8.95 1.96 4.34
C GLU A 143 8.74 1.08 3.10
N GLU A 144 7.84 0.09 3.19
CA GLU A 144 7.53 -0.81 2.07
C GLU A 144 6.87 -0.05 0.91
N TYR A 145 5.86 0.77 1.21
CA TYR A 145 5.26 1.63 0.20
C TYR A 145 6.28 2.60 -0.40
N GLY A 146 7.10 3.28 0.41
CA GLY A 146 8.11 4.23 -0.07
C GLY A 146 9.12 3.59 -1.01
N ARG A 147 9.54 2.35 -0.74
CA ARG A 147 10.39 1.57 -1.66
C ARG A 147 9.69 1.30 -2.98
N HIS A 148 8.42 0.88 -2.95
CA HIS A 148 7.69 0.45 -4.13
C HIS A 148 7.06 1.59 -4.96
N THR A 149 6.76 2.75 -4.36
CA THR A 149 6.40 3.94 -5.13
C THR A 149 7.56 4.43 -5.97
N GLY A 150 8.80 4.37 -5.48
CA GLY A 150 9.99 4.66 -6.28
C GLY A 150 10.18 3.70 -7.47
N HIS A 151 9.83 2.42 -7.30
CA HIS A 151 9.78 1.49 -8.44
C HIS A 151 8.65 1.83 -9.42
N ALA A 152 7.48 2.20 -8.91
CA ALA A 152 6.32 2.57 -9.72
C ALA A 152 6.59 3.84 -10.54
N ASP A 153 7.40 4.78 -10.06
CA ASP A 153 7.84 5.96 -10.83
C ASP A 153 8.57 5.56 -12.10
N LEU A 154 9.62 4.73 -11.98
CA LEU A 154 10.42 4.30 -13.11
C LEU A 154 9.61 3.45 -14.10
N LEU A 155 8.76 2.57 -13.58
CA LEU A 155 7.88 1.75 -14.42
C LEU A 155 6.87 2.61 -15.17
N ARG A 156 6.21 3.54 -14.48
CA ARG A 156 5.18 4.37 -15.10
C ARG A 156 5.76 5.32 -16.15
N GLU A 157 6.90 5.94 -15.85
CA GLU A 157 7.61 6.78 -16.82
C GLU A 157 7.99 5.99 -18.08
N ALA A 158 8.41 4.72 -17.93
CA ALA A 158 8.73 3.88 -19.07
C ALA A 158 7.52 3.46 -19.92
N VAL A 159 6.32 3.40 -19.35
CA VAL A 159 5.09 3.04 -20.09
C VAL A 159 4.58 4.22 -20.93
N ASP A 160 4.40 5.38 -20.32
CA ASP A 160 3.74 6.52 -20.98
C ASP A 160 4.32 7.90 -20.63
N GLY A 161 5.44 7.95 -19.91
CA GLY A 161 6.11 9.19 -19.53
C GLY A 161 5.45 9.95 -18.36
N ARG A 162 4.47 9.38 -17.65
CA ARG A 162 3.86 10.05 -16.48
C ARG A 162 4.86 10.12 -15.31
N VAL A 163 5.21 11.35 -14.92
CA VAL A 163 6.12 11.70 -13.81
C VAL A 163 5.41 12.52 -12.72
N GLY A 164 6.09 12.74 -11.58
CA GLY A 164 5.62 13.57 -10.45
C GLY A 164 5.59 12.80 -9.12
N GLU A 165 5.61 13.54 -8.00
CA GLU A 165 5.66 12.98 -6.63
C GLU A 165 4.29 12.51 -6.13
N ASP A 166 3.24 13.31 -6.38
CA ASP A 166 1.89 13.10 -5.87
C ASP A 166 0.83 13.25 -6.97
N PRO A 167 -0.39 12.71 -6.78
CA PRO A 167 -1.50 12.94 -7.70
C PRO A 167 -1.81 14.44 -7.85
N PRO A 168 -2.31 14.90 -9.02
CA PRO A 168 -2.72 16.30 -9.16
C PRO A 168 -3.96 16.61 -8.29
N PRO A 169 -4.14 17.87 -7.84
CA PRO A 169 -5.31 18.26 -7.06
C PRO A 169 -6.63 17.84 -7.72
N GLY A 170 -7.53 17.26 -6.93
CA GLY A 170 -8.81 16.75 -7.38
C GLY A 170 -8.76 15.37 -8.05
N TRP A 171 -7.58 14.73 -8.17
CA TRP A 171 -7.47 13.40 -8.77
C TRP A 171 -8.37 12.38 -8.06
N ARG A 172 -8.97 11.52 -8.88
CA ARG A 172 -9.74 10.34 -8.50
C ARG A 172 -9.34 9.21 -9.46
N PRO A 173 -9.25 7.96 -8.97
CA PRO A 173 -9.06 6.81 -9.84
C PRO A 173 -10.10 6.81 -10.97
N VAL A 174 -9.65 6.54 -12.20
CA VAL A 174 -10.54 6.40 -13.38
C VAL A 174 -10.71 4.95 -13.82
N SER A 175 -9.88 4.06 -13.29
CA SER A 175 -9.94 2.61 -13.49
C SER A 175 -10.33 1.86 -12.23
#